data_AF-A0A956UGB2-F1
#
_entry.id   AF-A0A956UGB2-F1
#
_cell.length_a   1.000
_cell.length_b   1.000
_cell.length_c   1.000
_cell.angle_alpha   90.00
_cell.angle_beta   90.00
_cell.angle_gamma   90.00
#
_symmetry.space_group_name_H-M   'P 1'
#
loop_
_entity.id
_entity.type
_entity.pdbx_description
1 polymer ?
#
loop_
_entity_poly.entity_id
_entity_poly.type
_entity_poly.pdbx_seq_one_letter_code
_entity_poly.pdbx_strand_id
1 'polypeptide(L)'
;MHEASLLPDLATALAAAFAGGFIARFLRLPTIIGYVAAGIAISPFTPGYSANVETVSDVADLGVIFLMFGIGLNFELRDLRAVQKVAIPGALALMVVLAVVGTGIGIVSGLDGAAAVAVGLAVCVCSSAVLSRSLQDRGLVD
;
A
#
# COMPACT_ATOMS: atom_id res chain seq x y z
N MET A 1 29.76 1.73 -11.01
CA MET A 1 28.77 2.53 -11.78
C MET A 1 27.34 2.41 -11.25
N HIS A 2 27.05 1.57 -10.24
CA HIS A 2 25.71 1.46 -9.61
C HIS A 2 25.43 2.55 -8.54
N GLU A 3 26.47 3.09 -7.89
CA GLU A 3 26.27 4.08 -6.80
C GLU A 3 25.95 5.50 -7.27
N ALA A 4 26.34 5.86 -8.50
CA ALA A 4 26.14 7.22 -9.02
C ALA A 4 24.67 7.52 -9.39
N SER A 5 23.80 6.50 -9.44
CA SER A 5 22.40 6.63 -9.85
C SER A 5 21.39 6.59 -8.70
N LEU A 6 21.82 6.24 -7.47
CA LEU A 6 20.96 6.16 -6.28
C LEU A 6 20.28 7.50 -5.94
N LEU A 7 21.09 8.55 -5.81
CA LEU A 7 20.59 9.89 -5.49
C LEU A 7 19.60 10.43 -6.52
N PRO A 8 19.88 10.43 -7.84
CA PRO A 8 18.95 10.94 -8.83
C PRO A 8 17.67 10.09 -8.93
N ASP A 9 17.77 8.77 -8.78
CA ASP A 9 16.58 7.90 -8.82
C ASP A 9 15.68 8.11 -7.59
N LEU A 10 16.27 8.26 -6.40
CA LEU A 10 15.51 8.60 -5.21
C LEU A 10 14.93 10.02 -5.28
N ALA A 11 15.69 10.98 -5.79
CA ALA A 11 15.24 12.37 -5.93
C ALA A 11 14.07 12.48 -6.92
N THR A 12 14.15 11.78 -8.06
CA THR A 12 13.05 11.75 -9.04
C THR A 12 11.83 11.03 -8.49
N ALA A 13 12.00 9.88 -7.83
CA ALA A 13 10.91 9.17 -7.16
C ALA A 13 10.20 10.03 -6.10
N LEU A 14 10.95 10.70 -5.23
CA LEU A 14 10.40 11.60 -4.23
C LEU A 14 9.73 12.84 -4.85
N ALA A 15 10.35 13.46 -5.86
CA ALA A 15 9.80 14.63 -6.52
C ALA A 15 8.47 14.31 -7.22
N ALA A 16 8.39 13.18 -7.92
CA ALA A 16 7.15 12.77 -8.56
C ALA A 16 6.10 12.34 -7.54
N ALA A 17 6.46 11.61 -6.48
CA ALA A 17 5.54 11.28 -5.40
C ALA A 17 4.99 12.54 -4.74
N PHE A 18 5.82 13.56 -4.52
CA PHE A 18 5.41 14.85 -4.01
C PHE A 18 4.45 15.57 -4.97
N ALA A 19 4.78 15.64 -6.26
CA ALA A 19 3.91 16.25 -7.27
C ALA A 19 2.56 15.52 -7.39
N GLY A 20 2.58 14.20 -7.49
CA GLY A 20 1.38 13.35 -7.57
C GLY A 20 0.51 13.46 -6.33
N GLY A 21 1.12 13.41 -5.13
CA GLY A 21 0.44 13.62 -3.87
C GLY A 21 -0.15 15.02 -3.72
N PHE A 22 0.57 16.05 -4.18
CA PHE A 22 0.09 17.43 -4.20
C PHE A 22 -1.12 17.60 -5.12
N ILE A 23 -1.07 17.04 -6.33
CA ILE A 23 -2.18 17.06 -7.28
C ILE A 23 -3.39 16.30 -6.71
N ALA A 24 -3.17 15.10 -6.14
CA ALA A 24 -4.24 14.33 -5.52
C ALA A 24 -4.90 15.11 -4.38
N ARG A 25 -4.09 15.73 -3.51
CA ARG A 25 -4.60 16.59 -2.44
C ARG A 25 -5.37 17.80 -2.97
N PHE A 26 -4.87 18.44 -4.03
CA PHE A 26 -5.55 19.57 -4.68
C PHE A 26 -6.92 19.16 -5.24
N LEU A 27 -7.02 17.95 -5.80
CA LEU A 27 -8.27 17.35 -6.28
C LEU A 27 -9.16 16.77 -5.16
N ARG A 28 -8.79 16.93 -3.89
CA ARG A 28 -9.47 16.36 -2.71
C ARG A 28 -9.56 14.82 -2.74
N LEU A 29 -8.59 14.18 -3.38
CA LEU A 29 -8.41 12.74 -3.38
C LEU A 29 -7.43 12.31 -2.28
N PRO A 30 -7.54 11.07 -1.76
CA PRO A 30 -6.53 10.51 -0.87
C PRO A 30 -5.13 10.59 -1.48
N THR A 31 -4.16 11.08 -0.71
CA THR A 31 -2.78 11.31 -1.19
C THR A 31 -2.12 10.04 -1.74
N ILE A 32 -2.50 8.87 -1.23
CA ILE A 32 -2.00 7.57 -1.70
C ILE A 32 -2.27 7.31 -3.18
N ILE A 33 -3.39 7.82 -3.72
CA ILE A 33 -3.70 7.70 -5.15
C ILE A 33 -2.66 8.47 -5.97
N GLY A 34 -2.24 9.64 -5.48
CA GLY A 34 -1.20 10.46 -6.08
C GLY A 34 0.16 9.77 -6.08
N TYR A 35 0.53 9.08 -5.01
CA TYR A 35 1.77 8.32 -4.92
C TYR A 35 1.79 7.13 -5.89
N VAL A 36 0.68 6.38 -5.98
CA VAL A 36 0.57 5.26 -6.94
C VAL A 36 0.64 5.77 -8.38
N ALA A 37 -0.08 6.84 -8.71
CA ALA A 37 -0.03 7.44 -10.04
C ALA A 37 1.37 7.95 -10.41
N ALA A 38 2.08 8.57 -9.47
CA ALA A 38 3.46 8.98 -9.65
C ALA A 38 4.40 7.80 -9.92
N GLY A 39 4.23 6.69 -9.19
CA GLY A 39 4.99 5.46 -9.42
C GLY A 39 4.76 4.86 -10.80
N ILE A 40 3.51 4.87 -11.29
CA ILE A 40 3.19 4.46 -12.67
C ILE A 40 3.87 5.38 -13.69
N ALA A 41 3.91 6.70 -13.43
CA ALA A 41 4.50 7.68 -14.35
C ALA A 41 6.02 7.54 -14.49
N ILE A 42 6.74 7.12 -13.44
CA ILE A 42 8.21 6.89 -13.48
C ILE A 42 8.54 5.42 -13.78
N SER A 43 7.52 4.58 -14.00
CA SER A 43 7.72 3.17 -14.34
C SER A 43 8.45 3.03 -15.68
N PRO A 44 9.30 2.00 -15.86
CA PRO A 44 9.96 1.71 -17.14
C PRO A 44 8.98 1.48 -18.32
N PHE A 45 7.70 1.26 -18.03
CA PHE A 45 6.64 1.11 -19.02
C PHE A 45 6.03 2.45 -19.50
N THR A 46 6.43 3.59 -18.93
CA THR A 46 6.00 4.94 -19.34
C THR A 46 7.13 5.62 -20.13
N PRO A 47 6.87 6.22 -21.31
CA PRO A 47 7.91 6.87 -22.11
C PRO A 47 8.50 8.08 -21.35
N GLY A 48 9.74 7.96 -20.86
CA GLY A 48 10.43 8.97 -20.04
C GLY A 48 11.71 8.46 -19.36
N TYR A 49 12.21 9.22 -18.37
CA TYR A 49 13.33 8.83 -17.51
C TYR A 49 12.92 7.62 -16.65
N SER A 50 13.57 6.47 -16.85
CA SER A 50 13.36 5.27 -16.06
C SER A 50 14.35 5.24 -14.90
N ALA A 51 13.87 5.41 -13.67
CA ALA A 51 14.66 5.10 -12.48
C ALA A 51 14.93 3.60 -12.42
N ASN A 52 16.08 3.18 -11.89
CA ASN A 52 16.36 1.76 -11.69
C ASN A 52 15.44 1.20 -10.59
N VAL A 53 14.45 0.40 -11.00
CA VAL A 53 13.42 -0.18 -10.12
C VAL A 53 14.06 -1.04 -9.02
N GLU A 54 15.14 -1.77 -9.33
CA GLU A 54 15.81 -2.66 -8.38
C GLU A 54 16.40 -1.85 -7.21
N THR A 55 17.11 -0.77 -7.55
CA THR A 55 17.76 0.08 -6.54
C THR A 55 16.75 0.88 -5.70
N VAL A 56 15.65 1.33 -6.31
CA VAL A 56 14.57 2.01 -5.58
C VAL A 56 13.81 1.04 -4.67
N SER A 57 13.68 -0.24 -5.07
CA SER A 57 13.01 -1.28 -4.29
C SER A 57 13.72 -1.56 -2.96
N ASP A 58 15.06 -1.67 -2.96
CA ASP A 58 15.83 -1.93 -1.74
C ASP A 58 15.62 -0.83 -0.67
N VAL A 59 15.56 0.43 -1.11
CA VAL A 59 15.29 1.57 -0.23
C VAL A 59 13.83 1.60 0.22
N ALA A 60 12.89 1.20 -0.65
CA ALA A 60 11.48 1.10 -0.32
C ALA A 60 11.21 0.03 0.75
N ASP A 61 11.87 -1.11 0.68
CA ASP A 61 11.76 -2.19 1.67
C ASP A 61 12.21 -1.70 3.06
N LEU A 62 13.32 -0.97 3.15
CA LEU A 62 13.73 -0.32 4.40
C LEU A 62 12.68 0.69 4.90
N GLY A 63 12.09 1.46 3.99
CA GLY A 63 10.99 2.39 4.32
C GLY A 63 9.77 1.68 4.91
N VAL A 64 9.36 0.53 4.35
CA VAL A 64 8.27 -0.30 4.87
C VAL A 64 8.63 -0.87 6.24
N ILE A 65 9.86 -1.34 6.43
CA ILE A 65 10.34 -1.84 7.73
C ILE A 65 10.24 -0.74 8.79
N PHE A 66 10.73 0.46 8.51
CA PHE A 66 10.65 1.58 9.45
C PHE A 66 9.20 2.02 9.73
N LEU A 67 8.33 1.99 8.72
CA LEU A 67 6.91 2.28 8.89
C LEU A 67 6.23 1.24 9.79
N MET A 68 6.42 -0.05 9.52
CA MET A 68 5.84 -1.13 10.32
C MET A 68 6.39 -1.13 11.75
N PHE A 69 7.67 -0.82 11.91
CA PHE A 69 8.29 -0.62 13.23
C PHE A 69 7.66 0.55 13.99
N GLY A 70 7.48 1.70 13.33
CA GLY A 70 6.82 2.86 13.92
C GLY A 70 5.37 2.60 14.32
N ILE A 71 4.63 1.84 13.50
CA ILE A 71 3.27 1.38 13.85
C ILE A 71 3.32 0.48 15.10
N GLY A 72 4.30 -0.42 15.19
CA GLY A 72 4.51 -1.27 16.36
C GLY A 72 4.80 -0.50 17.64
N LEU A 73 5.59 0.59 17.58
CA LEU A 73 5.91 1.42 18.75
C LEU A 73 4.69 2.15 19.33
N ASN A 74 3.71 2.50 18.50
CA ASN A 74 2.48 3.17 18.93
C ASN A 74 1.38 2.17 19.36
N PHE A 75 1.67 0.86 19.35
CA PHE A 75 0.66 -0.16 19.60
C PHE A 75 0.63 -0.57 21.08
N GLU A 76 -0.42 -0.15 21.80
CA GLU A 76 -0.65 -0.61 23.17
C GLU A 76 -1.37 -1.97 23.19
N LEU A 77 -0.66 -3.01 23.63
CA LEU A 77 -1.22 -4.38 23.77
C LEU A 77 -2.48 -4.43 24.66
N ARG A 78 -2.63 -3.47 25.59
CA ARG A 78 -3.79 -3.38 26.49
C ARG A 78 -5.06 -3.02 25.72
N ASP A 79 -4.96 -2.10 24.77
CA ASP A 79 -6.10 -1.65 23.97
C ASP A 79 -6.58 -2.75 23.03
N LEU A 80 -5.65 -3.49 22.42
CA LEU A 80 -5.99 -4.68 21.63
C LEU A 80 -6.75 -5.72 22.48
N ARG A 81 -6.30 -5.95 23.71
CA ARG A 81 -6.94 -6.92 24.61
C ARG A 81 -8.35 -6.50 25.03
N ALA A 82 -8.64 -5.19 25.09
CA ALA A 82 -9.97 -4.67 25.39
C ALA A 82 -10.99 -4.98 24.27
N VAL A 83 -10.57 -4.91 23.01
CA VAL A 83 -11.46 -5.12 21.84
C VAL A 83 -11.34 -6.51 21.20
N GLN A 84 -10.44 -7.37 21.69
CA GLN A 84 -10.12 -8.68 21.10
C GLN A 84 -11.35 -9.55 20.77
N LYS A 85 -12.39 -9.51 21.62
CA LYS A 85 -13.59 -10.36 21.48
C LYS A 85 -14.46 -9.95 20.29
N VAL A 86 -14.30 -8.73 19.80
CA VAL A 86 -15.03 -8.20 18.63
C VAL A 86 -14.09 -8.12 17.42
N ALA A 87 -12.87 -7.61 17.62
CA ALA A 87 -11.90 -7.37 16.56
C ALA A 87 -11.39 -8.67 15.90
N ILE A 88 -11.03 -9.69 16.69
CA ILE A 88 -10.49 -10.95 16.16
C ILE A 88 -11.51 -11.70 15.29
N PRO A 89 -12.73 -12.00 15.77
CA PRO A 89 -13.71 -12.71 14.93
C PRO A 89 -14.16 -11.87 13.73
N GLY A 90 -14.29 -10.55 13.88
CA GLY A 90 -14.64 -9.66 12.77
C GLY A 90 -13.56 -9.63 11.68
N ALA A 91 -12.29 -9.49 12.06
CA ALA A 91 -11.17 -9.51 11.13
C ALA A 91 -11.05 -10.87 10.43
N LEU A 92 -11.16 -11.98 11.16
CA LEU A 92 -11.08 -13.31 10.59
C LEU A 92 -12.23 -13.57 9.60
N ALA A 93 -13.47 -13.21 9.98
CA ALA A 93 -14.62 -13.34 9.11
C ALA A 93 -14.46 -12.51 7.84
N LEU A 94 -14.02 -11.25 7.96
CA LEU A 94 -13.79 -10.37 6.81
C LEU A 94 -12.70 -10.92 5.89
N MET A 95 -11.57 -11.38 6.44
CA MET A 95 -10.49 -11.98 5.65
C MET A 95 -10.97 -13.20 4.88
N VAL A 96 -11.72 -14.11 5.52
CA VAL A 96 -12.28 -15.29 4.86
C VAL A 96 -13.25 -14.90 3.75
N VAL A 97 -14.16 -13.95 4.01
CA VAL A 97 -15.13 -13.47 3.01
C VAL A 97 -14.41 -12.84 1.82
N LEU A 98 -13.45 -11.94 2.05
CA LEU A 98 -12.69 -11.31 0.98
C LEU A 98 -11.85 -12.32 0.19
N ALA A 99 -11.25 -13.30 0.86
CA ALA A 99 -10.47 -14.34 0.19
C ALA A 99 -11.36 -15.22 -0.71
N VAL A 100 -12.54 -15.62 -0.23
CA VAL A 100 -13.51 -16.40 -1.01
C VAL A 100 -14.03 -15.59 -2.20
N VAL A 101 -14.42 -14.34 -1.98
CA VAL A 101 -14.92 -13.45 -3.04
C VAL A 101 -13.84 -13.19 -4.08
N GLY A 102 -12.61 -12.85 -3.67
CA GLY A 102 -11.49 -12.60 -4.58
C GLY A 102 -11.11 -13.85 -5.38
N THR A 103 -11.12 -15.03 -4.74
CA THR A 103 -10.92 -16.31 -5.43
C THR A 103 -12.03 -16.58 -6.45
N GLY A 104 -13.29 -16.34 -6.07
CA GLY A 104 -14.44 -16.50 -6.98
C GLY A 104 -14.33 -15.61 -8.21
N ILE A 105 -13.93 -14.34 -8.04
CA ILE A 105 -13.68 -13.41 -9.15
C ILE A 105 -12.54 -13.91 -10.04
N GLY A 106 -11.46 -14.43 -9.44
CA GLY A 106 -10.33 -15.02 -10.18
C GLY A 106 -10.75 -16.20 -11.05
N ILE A 107 -11.55 -17.12 -10.51
CA ILE A 107 -12.07 -18.28 -11.26
C ILE A 107 -12.96 -17.82 -12.43
N VAL A 108 -13.89 -16.89 -12.19
CA VAL A 108 -14.77 -16.35 -13.24
C VAL A 108 -13.98 -15.64 -14.34
N SER A 109 -12.84 -15.05 -14.00
CA SER A 109 -11.93 -14.39 -14.95
C SER A 109 -11.05 -15.38 -15.73
N GLY A 110 -11.20 -16.69 -15.50
CA GLY A 110 -10.48 -17.74 -16.22
C GLY A 110 -9.08 -18.05 -15.67
N LEU A 111 -8.73 -17.59 -14.46
CA LEU A 111 -7.48 -17.96 -13.82
C LEU A 111 -7.53 -19.43 -13.37
N ASP A 112 -6.37 -20.09 -13.41
CA ASP A 112 -6.19 -21.41 -12.80
C ASP A 112 -6.49 -21.36 -11.30
N GLY A 113 -6.92 -22.47 -10.71
CA GLY A 113 -7.39 -22.54 -9.31
C GLY A 113 -6.35 -22.00 -8.32
N ALA A 114 -5.07 -22.33 -8.51
CA ALA A 114 -3.99 -21.82 -7.66
C ALA A 114 -3.79 -20.30 -7.80
N ALA A 115 -3.86 -19.79 -9.03
CA ALA A 115 -3.73 -18.35 -9.30
C ALA A 115 -4.93 -17.57 -8.74
N ALA A 116 -6.14 -18.11 -8.86
CA ALA A 116 -7.34 -17.52 -8.29
C ALA A 116 -7.27 -17.44 -6.75
N VAL A 117 -6.79 -18.50 -6.08
CA VAL A 117 -6.56 -18.47 -4.62
C VAL A 117 -5.51 -17.42 -4.25
N ALA A 118 -4.41 -17.34 -5.00
CA ALA A 118 -3.37 -16.33 -4.77
C ALA A 118 -3.93 -14.90 -4.86
N VAL A 119 -4.78 -14.62 -5.85
CA VAL A 119 -5.48 -13.33 -5.98
C VAL A 119 -6.43 -13.11 -4.81
N GLY A 120 -7.20 -14.12 -4.40
CA GLY A 120 -8.09 -14.03 -3.24
C GLY A 120 -7.35 -13.66 -1.95
N LEU A 121 -6.22 -14.31 -1.69
CA LEU A 121 -5.37 -14.02 -0.54
C LEU A 121 -4.72 -12.63 -0.62
N ALA A 122 -4.29 -12.19 -1.81
CA ALA A 122 -3.74 -10.85 -2.00
C ALA A 122 -4.77 -9.76 -1.69
N VAL A 123 -6.03 -9.98 -2.10
CA VAL A 123 -7.14 -9.02 -1.90
C VAL A 123 -7.64 -9.00 -0.46
N CYS A 124 -7.55 -10.11 0.28
CA CYS A 124 -8.05 -10.15 1.66
C CYS A 124 -7.21 -9.36 2.66
N VAL A 125 -5.98 -8.96 2.29
CA VAL A 125 -5.12 -8.13 3.12
C VAL A 125 -5.63 -6.69 3.14
N CYS A 126 -6.25 -6.32 4.26
CA CYS A 126 -6.70 -4.95 4.50
C CYS A 126 -5.61 -4.15 5.23
N SER A 127 -5.21 -3.00 4.68
CA SER A 127 -4.29 -2.07 5.36
C SER A 127 -5.10 -1.06 6.20
N SER A 128 -5.13 -1.27 7.52
CA SER A 128 -5.75 -0.32 8.46
C SER A 128 -5.09 1.06 8.41
N ALA A 129 -3.79 1.12 8.08
CA ALA A 129 -3.06 2.38 7.93
C ALA A 129 -3.67 3.27 6.82
N VAL A 130 -4.11 2.69 5.70
CA VAL A 130 -4.75 3.43 4.61
C VAL A 130 -6.12 3.97 5.03
N LEU A 131 -6.90 3.16 5.77
CA LEU A 131 -8.19 3.60 6.29
C LEU A 131 -8.02 4.74 7.30
N SER A 132 -7.12 4.60 8.28
CA SER A 132 -6.84 5.65 9.27
C SER A 132 -6.38 6.94 8.59
N ARG A 133 -5.48 6.86 7.60
CA ARG A 133 -5.05 8.04 6.84
C ARG A 133 -6.17 8.66 6.02
N SER A 134 -7.01 7.84 5.39
CA SER A 134 -8.19 8.31 4.65
C SER A 134 -9.22 8.98 5.56
N LEU A 135 -9.38 8.49 6.79
CA LEU A 135 -10.28 9.06 7.80
C LEU A 135 -9.71 10.36 8.40
N GLN A 136 -8.41 10.41 8.67
CA GLN A 136 -7.68 11.62 9.08
C GLN A 136 -7.71 12.70 8.00
N ASP A 137 -7.47 12.34 6.73
CA ASP A 137 -7.56 13.25 5.58
C ASP A 137 -8.98 13.86 5.43
N ARG A 138 -10.00 13.20 5.98
CA ARG A 138 -11.40 13.67 6.00
C ARG A 138 -11.80 14.34 7.31
N GLY A 139 -10.90 14.47 8.29
CA GLY A 139 -11.15 15.09 9.60
C GLY A 139 -12.14 14.32 10.48
N LEU A 140 -12.28 13.01 10.29
CA LEU A 140 -13.23 12.18 11.05
C LEU A 140 -12.59 11.52 12.28
N VAL A 141 -11.26 11.50 12.36
CA VAL A 141 -10.47 10.88 13.44
C VAL A 141 -9.15 11.65 13.53
N ASP A 142 -8.70 11.99 14.75
CA ASP A 142 -7.39 12.60 15.01
C ASP A 142 -6.26 11.56 14.92
#